data_AF-A0AA42Z9T2-F1
#
_entry.id   AF-A0AA42Z9T2-F1
#
_cell.length_a   1.000
_cell.length_b   1.000
_cell.length_c   1.000
_cell.angle_alpha   90.00
_cell.angle_beta   90.00
_cell.angle_gamma   90.00
#
_symmetry.space_group_name_H-M   'P 1'
#
loop_
_entity.id
_entity.type
_entity.pdbx_description
1 polymer ?
#
loop_
_entity_poly.entity_id
_entity_poly.type
_entity_poly.pdbx_seq_one_letter_code
_entity_poly.pdbx_strand_id
1 'polypeptide(L)' 'MKIKKYVIQALVAVALYVLISMILEGEYSTEILVREISEGLLFGILYGIFLAVRDKFMGRKKD' A
#
# COMPACT_ATOMS: atom_id res chain seq x y z
N MET A 1 -2.49 0.36 19.63
CA MET A 1 -3.41 0.93 18.62
C MET A 1 -2.73 1.57 17.39
N LYS A 2 -1.38 1.65 17.30
CA LYS A 2 -0.67 2.22 16.13
C LYS A 2 -0.64 1.31 14.89
N ILE A 3 -0.55 -0.02 15.09
CA ILE A 3 -0.56 -1.02 14.01
C ILE A 3 -1.83 -0.95 13.15
N LYS A 4 -3.02 -0.76 13.75
CA LYS A 4 -4.27 -0.57 12.99
C LYS A 4 -4.19 0.62 12.04
N LYS A 5 -3.52 1.71 12.43
CA LYS A 5 -3.33 2.89 11.59
C LYS A 5 -2.41 2.60 10.39
N TYR A 6 -1.33 1.82 10.60
CA TYR A 6 -0.43 1.42 9.52
C TYR A 6 -1.09 0.45 8.53
N VAL A 7 -1.90 -0.49 9.03
CA VAL A 7 -2.68 -1.41 8.18
C VAL A 7 -3.71 -0.65 7.34
N ILE A 8 -4.44 0.30 7.93
CA ILE A 8 -5.39 1.14 7.19
C ILE A 8 -4.67 2.00 6.15
N GLN A 9 -3.53 2.60 6.48
CA GLN A 9 -2.73 3.39 5.53
C GLN A 9 -2.22 2.54 4.36
N ALA A 10 -1.76 1.31 4.63
CA ALA A 10 -1.35 0.38 3.58
C ALA A 10 -2.54 0.00 2.68
N LEU A 11 -3.69 -0.38 3.26
CA LEU A 11 -4.90 -0.73 2.50
C LEU A 11 -5.40 0.43 1.62
N VAL A 12 -5.40 1.66 2.14
CA VAL A 12 -5.79 2.85 1.37
C VAL A 12 -4.81 3.11 0.24
N ALA A 13 -3.50 2.93 0.46
CA ALA A 13 -2.49 3.08 -0.59
C ALA A 13 -2.69 2.06 -1.72
N VAL A 14 -2.96 0.79 -1.39
CA VAL A 14 -3.28 -0.25 -2.39
C VAL A 14 -4.53 0.12 -3.17
N ALA A 15 -5.60 0.53 -2.49
CA ALA A 15 -6.85 0.91 -3.14
C ALA A 15 -6.68 2.12 -4.09
N LEU A 16 -5.93 3.14 -3.67
CA LEU A 16 -5.64 4.31 -4.50
C LEU A 16 -4.78 3.95 -5.71
N TYR A 17 -3.77 3.11 -5.54
CA TYR A 17 -2.91 2.64 -6.64
C TYR A 17 -3.74 1.92 -7.70
N VAL A 18 -4.54 0.91 -7.29
CA VAL A 18 -5.38 0.14 -8.21
C VAL A 18 -6.38 1.06 -8.93
N LEU A 19 -7.05 1.97 -8.22
CA LEU A 19 -7.99 2.92 -8.84
C LEU A 19 -7.32 3.83 -9.86
N ILE A 20 -6.13 4.36 -9.55
CA ILE A 20 -5.40 5.26 -10.45
C ILE A 20 -4.89 4.48 -11.67
N SER A 21 -4.30 3.30 -11.50
CA SER A 21 -3.86 2.45 -12.61
C SER A 21 -5.02 2.10 -13.54
N MET A 22 -6.16 1.70 -12.96
CA MET A 22 -7.39 1.40 -13.70
C MET A 22 -7.93 2.60 -14.50
N ILE A 23 -7.76 3.83 -14.01
CA ILE A 23 -8.14 5.05 -14.74
C ILE A 23 -7.13 5.36 -15.87
N LEU A 24 -5.84 5.14 -15.63
CA LEU A 24 -4.74 5.45 -16.55
C LEU A 24 -4.67 4.49 -17.74
N GLU A 25 -4.86 3.18 -17.51
CA GLU A 25 -4.76 2.17 -18.56
C GLU A 25 -5.94 2.21 -19.53
N GLY A 26 -7.13 2.64 -19.10
CA GLY A 26 -8.31 2.75 -19.96
C GLY A 26 -8.86 1.41 -20.51
N GLU A 27 -8.13 0.30 -20.32
CA GLU A 27 -8.48 -1.05 -20.72
C GLU A 27 -8.57 -1.98 -19.51
N TYR A 28 -9.78 -2.44 -19.22
CA TYR A 28 -10.09 -3.29 -18.06
C TYR A 28 -9.96 -4.78 -18.39
N SER A 29 -8.85 -5.19 -19.00
CA SER A 29 -8.63 -6.62 -19.24
C SER A 29 -8.31 -7.34 -17.92
N THR A 30 -8.81 -8.56 -17.75
CA THR A 30 -8.57 -9.36 -16.54
C THR A 30 -7.08 -9.54 -16.25
N GLU A 31 -6.26 -9.60 -17.30
CA GLU A 31 -4.82 -9.79 -17.20
C GLU A 31 -4.12 -8.55 -16.63
N ILE A 32 -4.53 -7.36 -17.08
CA ILE A 32 -4.05 -6.07 -16.56
C ILE A 32 -4.48 -5.91 -15.09
N LEU A 33 -5.75 -6.20 -14.78
CA LEU A 33 -6.29 -6.10 -13.42
C LEU A 33 -5.53 -6.98 -12.42
N VAL A 34 -5.22 -8.22 -12.79
CA VAL A 34 -4.46 -9.15 -11.93
C VAL A 34 -3.02 -8.68 -11.75
N ARG A 35 -2.39 -8.11 -12.80
CA ARG A 35 -1.05 -7.52 -12.71
C ARG A 35 -1.02 -6.33 -11.75
N GLU A 36 -1.89 -5.34 -11.97
CA GLU A 36 -1.95 -4.13 -11.15
C GLU A 36 -2.33 -4.45 -9.69
N ILE A 37 -3.25 -5.39 -9.43
CA ILE A 37 -3.56 -5.82 -8.06
C ILE A 37 -2.34 -6.47 -7.39
N SER A 38 -1.59 -7.30 -8.13
CA SER A 38 -0.41 -7.99 -7.58
C SER A 38 0.71 -7.00 -7.27
N GLU A 39 0.97 -6.03 -8.15
CA GLU A 39 1.93 -4.96 -7.94
C GLU A 39 1.51 -4.05 -6.76
N GLY A 40 0.23 -3.69 -6.70
CA GLY A 40 -0.35 -2.90 -5.60
C GLY A 40 -0.22 -3.61 -4.25
N LEU A 41 -0.48 -4.92 -4.19
CA LEU A 41 -0.26 -5.73 -3.00
C LEU A 41 1.21 -5.75 -2.57
N LEU A 42 2.13 -5.96 -3.52
CA LEU A 42 3.56 -5.94 -3.26
C LEU A 42 3.99 -4.58 -2.67
N PHE A 43 3.52 -3.48 -3.26
CA PHE A 43 3.76 -2.13 -2.78
C PHE A 43 3.19 -1.91 -1.37
N GLY A 44 1.95 -2.35 -1.11
CA GLY A 44 1.32 -2.25 0.21
C GLY A 44 2.08 -3.02 1.30
N ILE A 45 2.59 -4.21 0.98
CA ILE A 45 3.42 -5.01 1.89
C ILE A 45 4.74 -4.28 2.17
N LEU A 46 5.45 -3.82 1.14
CA LEU A 46 6.71 -3.09 1.28
C LEU A 46 6.53 -1.80 2.11
N TYR A 47 5.46 -1.05 1.86
CA TYR A 47 5.14 0.16 2.60
C TYR A 47 4.79 -0.14 4.07
N GLY A 48 4.04 -1.21 4.33
CA GLY A 48 3.74 -1.67 5.69
C GLY A 48 5.01 -2.05 6.46
N ILE A 49 5.94 -2.78 5.83
CA ILE A 49 7.24 -3.12 6.40
C ILE A 49 8.05 -1.85 6.67
N PHE A 50 8.12 -0.93 5.71
CA PHE A 50 8.81 0.35 5.88
C PHE A 50 8.26 1.13 7.08
N LEU A 51 6.95 1.23 7.23
CA LEU A 51 6.33 1.91 8.38
C LEU A 51 6.67 1.23 9.70
N ALA A 52 6.66 -0.10 9.76
CA ALA A 52 7.02 -0.87 10.94
C ALA A 52 8.50 -0.68 11.33
N VAL A 53 9.40 -0.72 10.34
CA VAL A 53 10.83 -0.43 10.52
C VAL A 53 11.01 1.03 10.97
N ARG A 54 10.38 1.99 10.30
CA ARG A 54 10.46 3.42 10.66
C ARG A 54 9.98 3.66 12.09
N ASP A 55 8.86 3.08 12.50
CA ASP A 55 8.35 3.21 13.88
C ASP A 55 9.33 2.60 14.89
N LYS A 56 9.97 1.48 14.56
CA LYS A 56 10.96 0.81 15.43
C LYS A 56 12.29 1.58 15.55
N PHE A 57 12.77 2.19 14.47
CA PHE A 57 14.07 2.88 14.43
C PHE A 57 13.99 4.38 14.75
N MET A 58 12.92 5.06 14.34
CA MET A 58 12.70 6.49 14.63
C MET A 58 11.78 6.73 15.84
N GLY A 59 11.18 5.69 16.42
CA GLY A 59 10.28 5.76 17.58
C GLY A 59 10.93 6.13 18.91
N ARG A 60 12.23 6.42 18.98
CA ARG A 60 12.87 7.03 20.17
C ARG A 60 12.57 8.53 20.34
N LYS A 61 11.67 9.11 19.54
CA LYS A 61 11.17 10.48 19.74
C LYS A 61 9.65 10.52 19.58
N LYS A 62 8.96 10.06 20.61
CA LYS A 62 7.61 10.52 20.94
C LYS A 62 7.49 10.51 22.45
N ASP A 63 8.02 11.58 23.04
CA ASP A 63 7.35 12.23 24.17
C ASP A 63 5.90 12.58 23.78
#